data_AF-A0A967H3K7-F1
#
_entry.id   AF-A0A967H3K7-F1
#
_cell.length_a   1.000
_cell.length_b   1.000
_cell.length_c   1.000
_cell.angle_alpha   90.00
_cell.angle_beta   90.00
_cell.angle_gamma   90.00
#
_symmetry.space_group_name_H-M   'P 1'
#
loop_
_entity.id
_entity.type
_entity.pdbx_description
1 polymer ?
#
loop_
_entity_poly.entity_id
_entity_poly.type
_entity_poly.pdbx_seq_one_letter_code
_entity_poly.pdbx_strand_id
1 'polypeptide(L)' 'NAELPATENGKGLQVVGDPLEVAILFLGARFGLTRKDLNENFPEDREDAFDSDTKMMATYHRLESGYRVAAKGAPE' A
#
# COMPACT_ATOMS: atom_id res chain seq x y z
N ASN A 1 -3.61 -3.10 4.02
CA ASN A 1 -4.15 -4.31 3.36
C ASN A 1 -5.37 -3.99 2.50
N ALA A 2 -5.29 -2.93 1.69
CA ALA A 2 -6.37 -2.51 0.82
C ALA A 2 -6.03 -2.77 -0.66
N GLU A 3 -7.07 -2.99 -1.46
CA GLU A 3 -6.95 -3.25 -2.89
C GLU A 3 -8.04 -2.54 -3.68
N LEU A 4 -7.66 -1.97 -4.83
CA LEU A 4 -8.60 -1.41 -5.79
C LEU A 4 -8.93 -2.46 -6.86
N PRO A 5 -10.21 -2.58 -7.29
CA PRO A 5 -10.59 -3.52 -8.33
C PRO A 5 -9.94 -3.15 -9.67
N ALA A 6 -9.55 -4.16 -10.43
CA ALA A 6 -8.87 -4.00 -11.72
C ALA A 6 -9.78 -3.50 -12.87
N THR A 7 -11.10 -3.35 -12.67
CA THR A 7 -12.04 -2.94 -13.74
C THR A 7 -13.23 -2.13 -13.21
N GLU A 8 -13.54 -1.00 -13.85
CA GLU A 8 -14.77 -0.20 -13.66
C GLU A 8 -15.97 -0.82 -14.41
N ASN A 9 -16.27 -2.10 -14.19
CA ASN A 9 -17.37 -2.77 -14.88
C ASN A 9 -18.71 -2.55 -14.19
N GLY A 10 -19.19 -1.31 -14.12
CA GLY A 10 -20.62 -0.91 -13.96
C GLY A 10 -21.47 -1.55 -12.84
N LYS A 11 -20.89 -2.39 -11.99
CA LYS A 11 -21.45 -3.05 -10.82
C LYS A 11 -20.55 -2.68 -9.65
N GLY A 12 -21.16 -2.17 -8.59
CA GLY A 12 -20.49 -1.43 -7.51
C GLY A 12 -19.07 -1.90 -7.17
N LEU A 13 -18.14 -0.95 -7.11
CA LEU A 13 -16.76 -1.22 -6.72
C LEU A 13 -16.74 -1.95 -5.38
N GLN A 14 -16.40 -3.23 -5.41
CA GLN A 14 -16.14 -3.98 -4.19
C GLN A 14 -14.70 -3.67 -3.79
N VAL A 15 -14.55 -2.67 -2.92
CA VAL A 15 -13.26 -2.27 -2.40
C VAL A 15 -13.03 -3.01 -1.09
N VAL A 16 -11.82 -3.55 -0.92
CA VAL A 16 -11.41 -4.26 0.29
C VAL A 16 -10.38 -3.41 1.02
N GLY A 17 -10.55 -3.29 2.34
CA GLY A 17 -9.63 -2.57 3.22
C GLY A 17 -10.28 -1.44 4.00
N ASP A 18 -9.48 -0.79 4.84
CA ASP A 18 -9.91 0.36 5.63
C ASP A 18 -10.20 1.58 4.73
N PRO A 19 -11.24 2.41 5.02
CA PRO A 19 -11.59 3.56 4.18
C PRO A 19 -10.44 4.55 3.91
N LEU A 20 -9.52 4.75 4.86
CA LEU A 20 -8.37 5.63 4.67
C LEU A 20 -7.35 5.01 3.70
N GLU A 21 -7.04 3.72 3.87
CA GLU A 21 -6.14 3.01 2.95
C GLU A 21 -6.70 3.03 1.52
N VAL A 22 -8.00 2.81 1.38
CA VAL A 22 -8.71 2.91 0.10
C VAL A 22 -8.59 4.30 -0.51
N ALA A 23 -8.84 5.35 0.27
CA ALA A 23 -8.76 6.74 -0.22
C ALA A 23 -7.36 7.08 -0.72
N ILE A 24 -6.31 6.62 -0.01
CA ILE A 24 -4.92 6.80 -0.42
C ILE A 24 -4.63 6.05 -1.73
N LEU A 25 -5.11 4.81 -1.87
CA LEU A 25 -4.95 4.06 -3.12
C LEU A 25 -5.64 4.75 -4.31
N PHE A 26 -6.87 5.26 -4.12
CA PHE A 26 -7.57 6.00 -5.16
C PHE A 26 -6.82 7.27 -5.57
N LEU A 27 -6.28 8.01 -4.60
CA LEU A 27 -5.48 9.19 -4.86
C LEU A 27 -4.23 8.83 -5.68
N GLY A 28 -3.51 7.78 -5.27
CA GLY A 28 -2.35 7.28 -6.01
C GLY A 28 -2.70 6.93 -7.45
N ALA A 29 -3.78 6.16 -7.65
CA ALA A 29 -4.25 5.76 -8.97
C ALA A 29 -4.58 6.98 -9.87
N ARG A 30 -5.16 8.04 -9.31
CA ARG A 30 -5.44 9.29 -10.03
C ARG A 30 -4.16 10.00 -10.53
N PHE A 31 -3.03 9.76 -9.87
CA PHE A 31 -1.71 10.26 -10.28
C PHE A 31 -0.87 9.23 -11.05
N GLY A 32 -1.48 8.12 -11.49
CA GLY A 32 -0.78 7.06 -12.23
C GLY A 32 0.11 6.17 -11.36
N LEU A 33 -0.05 6.22 -10.03
CA LEU A 33 0.66 5.36 -9.09
C LEU A 33 -0.24 4.18 -8.73
N THR A 34 -0.01 3.03 -9.35
CA THR A 34 -0.72 1.80 -8.98
C THR A 34 0.15 0.91 -8.11
N ARG A 35 -0.48 0.14 -7.20
CA ARG A 35 0.23 -0.82 -6.35
C ARG A 35 0.98 -1.86 -7.19
N LYS A 36 0.41 -2.26 -8.33
CA LYS A 36 1.04 -3.20 -9.26
C LYS A 36 2.37 -2.63 -9.78
N ASP A 37 2.34 -1.43 -10.37
CA ASP A 37 3.54 -0.81 -10.95
C ASP A 37 4.59 -0.54 -9.87
N LEU A 38 4.17 -0.11 -8.68
CA LEU A 38 5.06 0.11 -7.55
C LEU A 38 5.74 -1.18 -7.08
N ASN A 39 5.01 -2.30 -7.01
CA ASN A 39 5.59 -3.59 -6.63
C ASN A 39 6.48 -4.20 -7.71
N GLU A 40 6.23 -3.91 -8.99
CA GLU A 40 7.13 -4.31 -10.08
C GLU A 40 8.46 -3.53 -10.02
N ASN A 41 8.40 -2.22 -9.72
CA ASN A 41 9.60 -1.37 -9.63
C ASN A 41 10.34 -1.48 -8.28
N PHE A 42 9.61 -1.77 -7.20
CA PHE A 42 10.11 -1.87 -5.84
C PHE A 42 9.52 -3.12 -5.16
N PRO A 43 9.98 -4.33 -5.52
CA PRO A 43 9.44 -5.58 -4.99
C PRO A 43 9.46 -5.61 -3.46
N GLU A 44 8.31 -5.85 -2.86
CA GLU A 44 8.17 -6.03 -1.42
C GLU A 44 8.72 -7.40 -1.02
N ASP A 45 9.71 -7.42 -0.13
CA ASP A 45 10.39 -8.63 0.35
C ASP A 45 9.90 -9.05 1.74
N ARG A 46 9.44 -8.10 2.55
CA ARG A 46 9.03 -8.29 3.94
C ARG A 46 8.03 -7.22 4.35
N GLU A 47 7.09 -7.64 5.18
CA GLU A 47 6.19 -6.77 5.93
C GLU A 47 6.42 -6.99 7.43
N ASP A 48 6.57 -5.89 8.16
CA ASP A 48 6.33 -5.83 9.60
C ASP A 48 4.90 -5.33 9.81
N ALA A 49 4.00 -6.25 10.14
CA ALA A 49 2.60 -5.96 10.40
C ALA A 49 2.45 -4.95 11.55
N PHE A 50 1.27 -4.32 11.64
CA PHE A 50 1.00 -3.34 12.69
C PHE A 50 1.25 -3.92 14.08
N ASP A 51 2.11 -3.24 14.83
CA ASP A 51 2.45 -3.55 16.21
C ASP A 51 1.77 -2.52 17.13
N SER A 52 1.00 -3.01 18.11
CA SER A 52 0.20 -2.14 18.99
C SER A 52 1.03 -1.34 20.00
N ASP A 53 2.23 -1.82 20.33
CA ASP A 53 3.11 -1.20 21.33
C ASP A 53 3.82 0.00 20.70
N THR A 54 4.31 -0.16 19.48
CA THR A 54 4.96 0.89 18.67
C THR A 54 3.97 1.73 17.86
N LYS A 55 2.72 1.25 17.69
CA LYS A 55 1.67 1.83 16.84
C LYS A 55 2.13 2.07 15.40
N MET A 56 3.00 1.22 14.88
CA MET A 56 3.62 1.36 13.56
C MET A 56 3.51 0.07 12.75
N MET A 57 3.62 0.24 11.44
CA MET A 57 3.71 -0.80 10.42
C MET A 57 4.80 -0.40 9.43
N ALA A 58 5.53 -1.37 8.87
CA ALA A 58 6.53 -1.11 7.85
C ALA A 58 6.57 -2.19 6.76
N THR A 59 6.88 -1.79 5.52
CA THR A 59 7.18 -2.69 4.40
C THR A 59 8.58 -2.43 3.88
N TYR A 60 9.26 -3.49 3.46
CA TYR A 60 10.64 -3.47 2.98
C TYR A 60 10.65 -3.83 1.51
N HIS A 61 11.18 -2.92 0.70
CA HIS A 61 11.22 -3.04 -0.76
C HIS A 61 12.66 -3.14 -1.25
N ARG A 62 12.94 -4.17 -2.06
CA ARG A 62 14.29 -4.45 -2.56
C ARG A 62 14.75 -3.37 -3.55
N LEU A 63 16.01 -2.96 -3.43
CA LEU A 63 16.72 -2.13 -4.41
C LEU A 63 17.96 -2.87 -4.91
N GLU A 64 18.66 -2.32 -5.91
CA GLU A 64 19.95 -2.86 -6.38
C GLU A 64 20.99 -2.97 -5.25
N SER A 65 20.95 -2.03 -4.31
CA SER A 65 21.73 -2.06 -3.08
C SER A 65 20.86 -1.69 -1.89
N GLY A 66 20.68 -2.63 -0.97
CA GLY A 66 19.91 -2.44 0.25
C GLY A 66 18.39 -2.46 0.05
N TYR A 67 17.70 -1.75 0.94
CA TYR A 67 16.24 -1.74 1.04
C TYR A 67 15.70 -0.31 1.14
N ARG A 68 14.57 -0.06 0.47
CA ARG A 68 13.68 1.06 0.78
C ARG A 68 12.66 0.58 1.81
N VAL A 69 12.54 1.29 2.93
CA VAL A 69 11.54 0.98 3.96
C VAL A 69 10.46 2.06 3.94
N ALA A 70 9.20 1.65 3.80
CA ALA A 70 8.05 2.54 3.93
C ALA A 70 7.34 2.22 5.24
N ALA A 71 7.14 3.22 6.10
CA ALA A 71 6.50 3.05 7.40
C ALA A 71 5.30 3.99 7.56
N LYS A 72 4.30 3.54 8.30
CA LYS A 72 3.13 4.34 8.72
C LYS A 72 2.76 4.01 10.15
N GLY A 73 2.22 4.98 10.87
CA GLY A 73 1.81 4.80 12.25
C GLY A 73 1.24 6.06 12.86
N ALA A 74 1.06 6.04 14.18
CA ALA A 74 0.68 7.22 14.93
C ALA A 74 1.79 8.30 14.83
N PRO A 75 1.43 9.59 14.79
CA PRO A 75 2.40 10.68 14.69
C PRO A 75 3.09 11.04 16.02
N GLU A 76 2.57 10.54 17.14
CA GLU A 76 3.07 10.76 18.51
C GLU A 76 4.19 9.81 18.92
#